data_AF-A0A6S7I794-F1
#
_entry.id   AF-A0A6S7I794-F1
#
_cell.length_a   1.000
_cell.length_b   1.000
_cell.length_c   1.000
_cell.angle_alpha   90.00
_cell.angle_beta   90.00
_cell.angle_gamma   90.00
#
_symmetry.space_group_name_H-M   'P 1'
#
loop_
_entity.id
_entity.type
_entity.pdbx_description
1 polymer ?
#
loop_
_entity_poly.entity_id
_entity_poly.type
_entity_poly.pdbx_seq_one_letter_code
_entity_poly.pdbx_strand_id
1 'polypeptide(L)'
;MASKFTPPPVFDEKKSWIDYKKEIKIWQALTDLPAKKQGPSLYLSLSGKAREAALEIDIEELKKDTGVQTILERLDKLYLQDTNQSAYIAYQNFESFKRQ
;
A
#
# COMPACT_ATOMS: atom_id res chain seq x y z
N MET A 1 -5.14 -6.52 31.23
CA MET A 1 -5.88 -5.65 30.30
C MET A 1 -5.64 -6.18 28.90
N ALA A 2 -6.69 -6.53 28.15
CA ALA A 2 -6.51 -6.95 26.75
C ALA A 2 -5.99 -5.75 25.97
N SER A 3 -4.74 -5.79 25.53
CA SER A 3 -4.20 -4.82 24.58
C SER A 3 -5.14 -4.79 23.37
N LYS A 4 -5.75 -3.63 23.13
CA LYS A 4 -6.75 -3.45 22.08
C LYS A 4 -6.02 -3.48 20.75
N PHE A 5 -5.79 -4.68 20.21
CA PHE A 5 -5.12 -4.85 18.94
C PHE A 5 -6.00 -4.28 17.83
N THR A 6 -5.64 -3.09 17.34
CA THR A 6 -6.26 -2.50 16.16
C THR A 6 -5.54 -3.05 14.93
N PRO A 7 -6.17 -3.93 14.14
CA PRO A 7 -5.55 -4.44 12.92
C PRO A 7 -5.35 -3.31 11.91
N PRO A 8 -4.29 -3.36 11.09
CA PRO A 8 -4.13 -2.41 10.00
C PRO A 8 -5.28 -2.55 8.98
N PRO A 9 -5.65 -1.46 8.29
CA PRO A 9 -6.66 -1.48 7.25
C PRO A 9 -6.23 -2.39 6.11
N VAL A 10 -7.16 -3.20 5.62
CA VAL A 10 -6.96 -4.08 4.47
C VAL A 10 -6.95 -3.24 3.20
N PHE A 11 -5.99 -3.51 2.31
CA PHE A 11 -5.98 -2.89 1.00
C PHE A 11 -6.98 -3.58 0.06
N ASP A 12 -7.92 -2.82 -0.49
CA ASP A 12 -8.82 -3.25 -1.55
C ASP A 12 -8.42 -2.54 -2.85
N GLU A 13 -8.14 -3.30 -3.91
CA GLU A 13 -7.72 -2.76 -5.22
C GLU A 13 -8.81 -1.88 -5.87
N LYS A 14 -10.07 -1.97 -5.43
CA LYS A 14 -11.15 -1.07 -5.87
C LYS A 14 -11.03 0.34 -5.27
N LYS A 15 -10.21 0.51 -4.22
CA LYS A 15 -10.04 1.77 -3.52
C LYS A 15 -8.85 2.54 -4.08
N SER A 16 -8.96 3.86 -4.06
CA SER A 16 -7.83 4.74 -4.38
C SER A 16 -6.64 4.46 -3.47
N TRP A 17 -5.48 4.19 -4.08
CA TRP A 17 -4.22 4.01 -3.39
C TRP A 17 -3.86 5.21 -2.49
N ILE A 18 -4.23 6.43 -2.89
CA ILE A 18 -4.02 7.65 -2.11
C ILE A 18 -4.84 7.61 -0.81
N ASP A 19 -6.09 7.15 -0.87
CA ASP A 19 -6.95 7.10 0.30
C ASP A 19 -6.54 5.97 1.25
N TYR A 20 -6.08 4.84 0.72
CA TYR A 20 -5.48 3.79 1.54
C TYR A 20 -4.27 4.29 2.34
N LYS A 21 -3.37 5.07 1.71
CA LYS A 21 -2.24 5.69 2.43
C LYS A 21 -2.67 6.60 3.57
N LYS A 22 -3.79 7.34 3.43
CA LYS A 22 -4.34 8.16 4.50
C LYS A 22 -4.84 7.29 5.66
N GLU A 23 -5.51 6.18 5.37
CA GLU A 23 -6.00 5.25 6.39
C GLU A 23 -4.87 4.60 7.17
N ILE A 24 -3.77 4.24 6.50
CA ILE A 24 -2.57 3.74 7.18
C ILE A 24 -2.02 4.77 8.16
N LYS A 25 -1.94 6.05 7.77
CA LYS A 25 -1.51 7.13 8.69
C LYS A 25 -2.45 7.29 9.88
N ILE A 26 -3.76 7.21 9.66
CA ILE A 26 -4.76 7.25 10.74
C ILE A 26 -4.57 6.06 11.67
N TRP A 27 -4.38 4.84 11.13
CA TRP A 27 -4.11 3.65 11.92
C TRP A 27 -2.82 3.76 12.74
N GLN A 28 -1.73 4.28 12.16
CA GLN A 28 -0.48 4.51 12.89
C GLN A 28 -0.63 5.48 14.06
N ALA A 29 -1.54 6.46 13.96
CA ALA A 29 -1.86 7.39 15.04
C ALA A 29 -2.74 6.79 16.14
N LEU A 30 -3.49 5.73 15.84
CA LEU A 30 -4.41 5.08 16.77
C LEU A 30 -3.85 3.80 17.40
N THR A 31 -2.85 3.19 16.77
CA THR A 31 -2.31 1.89 17.20
C THR A 31 -1.30 2.05 18.33
N ASP A 32 -1.42 1.20 19.35
CA ASP A 32 -0.44 1.07 20.42
C ASP A 32 0.73 0.13 20.04
N LEU A 33 0.76 -0.36 18.79
CA LEU A 33 1.85 -1.21 18.32
C LEU A 33 3.16 -0.42 18.23
N PRO A 34 4.27 -0.93 18.82
CA PRO A 34 5.59 -0.38 18.60
C PRO A 34 5.90 -0.27 17.10
N ALA A 35 6.58 0.79 16.66
CA ALA A 35 6.85 1.05 15.24
C ALA A 35 7.46 -0.16 14.52
N LYS A 36 8.41 -0.85 15.15
CA LYS A 36 9.03 -2.11 14.69
C LYS A 36 8.06 -3.27 14.42
N LYS A 37 6.88 -3.25 15.04
CA LYS A 37 5.82 -4.26 14.84
C LYS A 37 4.78 -3.82 13.82
N GLN A 38 4.72 -2.54 13.49
CA GLN A 38 3.74 -2.01 12.54
C GLN A 38 4.00 -2.50 11.12
N GLY A 39 5.26 -2.57 10.67
CA GLY A 39 5.63 -3.09 9.35
C GLY A 39 5.17 -4.53 9.12
N PRO A 40 5.53 -5.50 9.98
CA PRO A 40 5.07 -6.88 9.85
C PRO A 40 3.55 -7.02 9.99
N SER A 41 2.91 -6.24 10.88
CA SER A 41 1.45 -6.23 10.99
C SER A 41 0.78 -5.75 9.71
N LEU A 42 1.32 -4.70 9.08
CA LEU A 42 0.82 -4.20 7.80
C LEU A 42 0.98 -5.26 6.70
N TYR A 43 2.16 -5.88 6.59
CA TYR A 43 2.40 -6.97 5.63
C TYR A 43 1.35 -8.08 5.72
N LEU A 44 0.97 -8.50 6.94
CA LEU A 44 -0.04 -9.54 7.16
C LEU A 44 -1.46 -9.13 6.75
N SER A 45 -1.75 -7.83 6.65
CA SER A 45 -3.04 -7.33 6.16
C SER A 45 -3.10 -7.18 4.64
N LEU A 46 -1.96 -7.26 3.95
CA LEU A 46 -1.90 -7.21 2.49
C LEU A 46 -2.33 -8.54 1.88
N SER A 47 -2.91 -8.46 0.67
CA SER A 47 -3.28 -9.63 -0.13
C SER A 47 -2.98 -9.39 -1.62
N GLY A 48 -3.06 -10.44 -2.43
CA GLY A 48 -2.82 -10.38 -3.88
C GLY A 48 -1.47 -9.76 -4.25
N LYS A 49 -1.47 -8.92 -5.30
CA LYS A 49 -0.26 -8.28 -5.86
C LYS A 49 0.48 -7.41 -4.84
N ALA A 50 -0.24 -6.75 -3.94
CA ALA A 50 0.38 -5.93 -2.89
C ALA A 50 1.23 -6.79 -1.94
N ARG A 51 0.73 -7.98 -1.57
CA ARG A 51 1.49 -8.91 -0.71
C ARG A 51 2.69 -9.49 -1.44
N GLU A 52 2.53 -9.86 -2.72
CA GLU A 52 3.62 -10.36 -3.56
C GLU A 52 4.75 -9.33 -3.69
N ALA A 53 4.42 -8.06 -3.95
CA ALA A 53 5.41 -6.98 -4.03
C ALA A 53 6.10 -6.70 -2.68
N ALA A 54 5.39 -6.85 -1.57
CA ALA A 54 5.95 -6.66 -0.23
C ALA A 54 6.77 -7.87 0.25
N LEU A 55 6.58 -9.06 -0.32
CA LEU A 55 7.34 -10.27 0.02
C LEU A 55 8.83 -10.13 -0.29
N GLU A 56 9.19 -9.30 -1.26
CA GLU A 56 10.58 -9.02 -1.64
C GLU A 56 11.33 -8.13 -0.63
N ILE A 57 10.62 -7.56 0.35
CA ILE A 57 11.22 -6.74 1.41
C ILE A 57 11.72 -7.67 2.52
N ASP A 58 12.99 -7.52 2.89
CA ASP A 58 13.58 -8.31 3.96
C ASP A 58 12.86 -8.09 5.31
N ILE A 59 12.71 -9.16 6.09
CA ILE A 59 12.01 -9.11 7.37
C ILE A 59 12.68 -8.16 8.39
N GLU A 60 14.00 -8.01 8.33
CA GLU A 60 14.73 -7.09 9.20
C GLU A 60 14.46 -5.64 8.81
N GLU A 61 14.24 -5.33 7.52
CA GLU A 61 13.77 -4.02 7.07
C GLU A 61 12.33 -3.75 7.55
N LEU A 62 11.46 -4.75 7.48
CA LEU A 62 10.08 -4.63 7.97
C LEU A 62 10.01 -4.36 9.48
N LYS A 63 10.95 -4.92 10.25
CA LYS A 63 11.05 -4.74 11.71
C LYS A 63 11.70 -3.43 12.14
N LYS A 64 12.04 -2.53 11.22
CA LYS A 64 12.49 -1.17 11.55
C LYS A 64 11.31 -0.26 11.87
N ASP A 65 11.60 0.88 12.49
CA ASP A 65 10.61 1.92 12.73
C ASP A 65 10.06 2.51 11.41
N THR A 66 10.80 2.36 10.31
CA THR A 66 10.42 2.77 8.95
C THR A 66 9.75 1.65 8.15
N GLY A 67 9.51 0.46 8.71
CA GLY A 67 9.04 -0.70 7.94
C GLY A 67 7.71 -0.47 7.20
N VAL A 68 6.78 0.29 7.79
CA VAL A 68 5.54 0.71 7.13
C VAL A 68 5.84 1.57 5.90
N GLN A 69 6.75 2.53 6.04
CA GLN A 69 7.12 3.42 4.94
C GLN A 69 7.77 2.63 3.79
N THR A 70 8.66 1.69 4.09
CA THR A 70 9.28 0.81 3.08
C THR A 70 8.24 0.03 2.27
N ILE A 71 7.20 -0.50 2.94
CA ILE A 71 6.07 -1.16 2.27
C ILE A 71 5.34 -0.16 1.36
N LEU A 72 4.98 1.01 1.88
CA LEU A 72 4.25 2.03 1.12
C LEU A 72 5.03 2.51 -0.11
N GLU A 73 6.35 2.66 -0.02
CA GLU A 73 7.21 3.04 -1.14
C GLU A 73 7.30 1.94 -2.21
N ARG A 74 7.30 0.67 -1.81
CA ARG A 74 7.25 -0.46 -2.75
C ARG A 74 5.92 -0.51 -3.48
N LEU A 75 4.82 -0.34 -2.74
CA LEU A 75 3.47 -0.31 -3.30
C LEU A 75 3.19 0.96 -4.12
N ASP A 76 3.83 2.09 -3.78
CA ASP A 76 3.80 3.30 -4.60
C ASP A 76 4.33 3.00 -6.00
N LYS A 77 5.44 2.27 -6.12
CA LYS A 77 5.97 1.87 -7.44
C LYS A 77 5.00 1.00 -8.22
N LEU A 78 4.29 0.08 -7.54
CA LEU A 78 3.31 -0.80 -8.17
C LEU A 78 2.08 -0.01 -8.67
N TYR A 79 1.46 0.80 -7.80
CA TYR A 79 0.17 1.43 -8.08
C TYR A 79 0.26 2.84 -8.71
N LEU A 80 1.33 3.62 -8.48
CA LEU A 80 1.54 4.85 -9.26
C LEU A 80 1.99 4.57 -10.69
N GLN A 81 2.72 3.48 -10.96
CA GLN A 81 3.03 3.10 -12.34
C GLN A 81 1.74 2.75 -13.09
N ASP A 82 0.86 1.95 -12.49
CA ASP A 82 -0.45 1.62 -13.07
C ASP A 82 -1.33 2.87 -13.32
N THR A 83 -1.29 3.86 -12.42
CA THR A 83 -2.08 5.09 -12.60
C THR A 83 -1.56 5.96 -13.75
N ASN A 84 -0.24 6.10 -13.90
CA ASN A 84 0.35 6.85 -15.02
C ASN A 84 0.23 6.10 -16.35
N GLN A 85 0.41 4.78 -16.35
CA GLN A 85 0.20 3.95 -17.54
C GLN A 85 -1.26 3.94 -17.98
N SER A 86 -2.21 3.81 -17.05
CA SER A 86 -3.64 3.83 -17.40
C SER A 86 -4.09 5.19 -17.96
N ALA A 87 -3.62 6.31 -17.39
CA ALA A 87 -3.88 7.63 -17.95
C ALA A 87 -3.27 7.80 -19.35
N TYR A 88 -2.04 7.32 -19.56
CA TYR A 88 -1.37 7.36 -20.85
C TYR A 88 -2.05 6.46 -21.89
N ILE A 89 -2.44 5.24 -21.52
CA ILE A 89 -3.18 4.30 -22.38
C ILE A 89 -4.58 4.85 -22.69
N ALA A 90 -5.26 5.45 -21.72
CA ALA A 90 -6.56 6.09 -21.96
C ALA A 90 -6.43 7.26 -22.94
N TYR A 91 -5.36 8.05 -22.82
CA TYR A 91 -5.06 9.12 -23.77
C TYR A 91 -4.73 8.57 -25.17
N GLN A 92 -3.86 7.54 -25.28
CA GLN A 92 -3.55 6.91 -26.56
C GLN A 92 -4.76 6.24 -27.22
N ASN A 93 -5.63 5.61 -26.43
CA ASN A 93 -6.90 5.08 -26.90
C ASN A 93 -7.81 6.20 -27.39
N PHE A 94 -7.94 7.29 -26.64
CA PHE A 94 -8.74 8.44 -27.06
C PHE A 94 -8.19 9.12 -28.34
N GLU A 95 -6.87 9.24 -28.49
CA GLU A 95 -6.24 9.76 -29.71
C GLU A 95 -6.33 8.79 -30.89
N SER A 96 -6.25 7.47 -30.64
CA SER A 96 -6.50 6.47 -31.68
C SER A 96 -7.97 6.39 -32.08
N PHE A 97 -8.88 6.83 -31.20
CA PHE A 97 -10.28 7.17 -31.50
C PHE A 97 -10.42 8.59 -32.09
N LYS A 98 -9.62 8.95 -33.10
CA LYS A 98 -9.93 10.07 -34.00
C LYS A 98 -10.30 9.60 -35.40
N ARG A 99 -11.63 9.61 -35.60
CA ARG A 99 -12.41 9.91 -36.83
C ARG A 99 -11.98 9.23 -38.12
N GLN A 100 -12.54 8.05 -38.38
CA GLN A 100 -13.15 7.85 -39.71
C GLN A 100 -14.49 8.58 -39.75
#